data_AF-A0A2C9T5K8-F1
#
_entry.id   AF-A0A2C9T5K8-F1
#
_cell.length_a   1.000
_cell.length_b   1.000
_cell.length_c   1.000
_cell.angle_alpha   90.00
_cell.angle_beta   90.00
_cell.angle_gamma   90.00
#
_symmetry.space_group_name_H-M   'P 1'
#
loop_
_entity.id
_entity.type
_entity.pdbx_description
1 polymer ?
#
loop_
_entity_poly.entity_id
_entity_poly.type
_entity_poly.pdbx_seq_one_letter_code
_entity_poly.pdbx_strand_id
1 'polypeptide(L)'
;MNAKFGYRRAATGSPQDRLTPTGVAGAAMIGLFGLAAAAAALALNDPSVSASSVQTNEIRLVSCETSGSIADPGCSSEPVAASIVTPDASKSVLANAVGVNGWLIGNGVDAAADCVGAACNGGNGGLLLGNGGAGANGGNGGNAGWFGGNGGAGGAGVNAVYNDDGTLKSAATAGGNGGNAGLFSGNGGNGGAGGSDTNTSAAGAGANAVGGNGGNGGDGGKLSVLSALTGGAGASKAGNGGAGGAASSVNGNATGGSGGAGGTSLWGLPLDPDKYPINDYGPGAGGAGGNATVGLADGTGGTSSQTATGGAGGAAGYGGLAGSSPNVLVGNGGRGGSATAYQDGKAVGGAGGAGGGRLLAMGSAGGSGGSATSEAGSATGGAGGNGGSAGLSGLGGRGGTGGNAKSTEGGNTTGGRGGNGGNGGAIGGNGGAGRNGGSATGGNARGGNGGTGGKGGTSVGSQNGVGTGLGGNGGSGGSATGGPGKTATGGNGGAGGSGGGGTGNQGNDGTASNSS
;
A
#
# COMPACT_ATOMS: atom_id res chain seq x y z
N MET A 1 17.49 8.12 62.14
CA MET A 1 18.81 8.11 61.47
C MET A 1 19.30 6.67 61.41
N ASN A 2 19.29 6.07 60.22
CA ASN A 2 20.10 4.91 59.82
C ASN A 2 19.78 4.61 58.34
N ALA A 3 20.66 5.07 57.45
CA ALA A 3 20.53 4.88 56.00
C ALA A 3 21.34 3.65 55.58
N LYS A 4 20.70 2.72 54.88
CA LYS A 4 21.33 1.54 54.27
C LYS A 4 21.62 1.87 52.81
N PHE A 5 22.89 2.05 52.46
CA PHE A 5 23.37 2.28 51.09
C PHE A 5 23.42 0.95 50.32
N GLY A 6 22.78 0.91 49.16
CA GLY A 6 22.92 -0.15 48.15
C GLY A 6 23.67 0.37 46.93
N TYR A 7 24.75 -0.31 46.56
CA TYR A 7 25.61 0.01 45.41
C TYR A 7 24.87 -0.13 44.07
N ARG A 8 24.86 0.93 43.26
CA ARG A 8 24.53 0.87 41.83
C ARG A 8 25.76 0.41 41.05
N ARG A 9 25.62 -0.67 40.29
CA ARG A 9 26.63 -1.16 39.36
C ARG A 9 26.36 -0.51 37.99
N ALA A 10 27.26 0.37 37.57
CA ALA A 10 27.28 0.95 36.23
C ALA A 10 27.91 -0.06 35.26
N ALA A 11 27.23 -0.33 34.15
CA ALA A 11 27.80 -1.05 33.02
C ALA A 11 27.74 -0.12 31.80
N THR A 12 28.91 0.32 31.38
CA THR A 12 29.22 1.01 30.13
C THR A 12 28.95 0.08 28.95
N GLY A 13 28.12 0.52 28.01
CA GLY A 13 27.86 -0.18 26.75
C GLY A 13 27.69 0.84 25.62
N SER A 14 28.63 0.81 24.69
CA SER A 14 28.82 1.67 23.53
C SER A 14 27.65 1.61 22.53
N PRO A 15 27.31 2.70 21.81
CA PRO A 15 26.40 2.63 20.69
C PRO A 15 27.16 2.09 19.46
N GLN A 16 26.90 0.85 19.08
CA GLN A 16 27.25 0.38 17.74
C GLN A 16 26.13 0.74 16.77
N ASP A 17 26.40 1.76 15.96
CA ASP A 17 25.68 2.08 14.73
C ASP A 17 25.71 0.86 13.80
N ARG A 18 24.56 0.22 13.62
CA ARG A 18 24.34 -0.72 12.52
C ARG A 18 24.12 0.08 11.24
N LEU A 19 25.20 0.40 10.55
CA LEU A 19 25.18 0.62 9.10
C LEU A 19 24.82 -0.71 8.42
N THR A 20 23.59 -0.83 7.93
CA THR A 20 23.27 -1.83 6.90
C THR A 20 23.87 -1.37 5.57
N PRO A 21 24.78 -2.15 4.95
CA PRO A 21 25.38 -1.78 3.68
C PRO A 21 24.35 -1.99 2.56
N THR A 22 23.93 -0.90 1.93
CA THR A 22 23.34 -0.94 0.59
C THR A 22 24.44 -1.33 -0.40
N GLY A 23 24.46 -2.60 -0.82
CA GLY A 23 25.31 -3.05 -1.90
C GLY A 23 24.88 -2.42 -3.22
N VAL A 24 25.71 -1.52 -3.73
CA VAL A 24 25.65 -1.04 -5.12
C VAL A 24 26.36 -2.08 -5.98
N ALA A 25 25.62 -2.98 -6.63
CA ALA A 25 26.17 -3.79 -7.71
C ALA A 25 26.12 -2.94 -8.99
N GLY A 26 27.23 -2.29 -9.29
CA GLY A 26 27.48 -1.59 -10.54
C GLY A 26 27.99 -2.52 -11.64
N ALA A 27 27.58 -2.19 -12.87
CA ALA A 27 28.31 -2.32 -14.14
C ALA A 27 28.84 -3.69 -14.60
N ALA A 28 28.07 -4.34 -15.46
CA ALA A 28 28.49 -4.98 -16.73
C ALA A 28 27.17 -5.29 -17.48
N MET A 29 26.84 -4.71 -18.63
CA MET A 29 27.32 -5.11 -19.95
C MET A 29 27.07 -3.95 -20.95
N ILE A 30 28.14 -3.26 -21.36
CA ILE A 30 28.17 -2.53 -22.63
C ILE A 30 29.02 -3.38 -23.55
N GLY A 31 28.44 -3.87 -24.64
CA GLY A 31 29.21 -4.55 -25.69
C GLY A 31 28.47 -5.68 -26.39
N LEU A 32 27.27 -5.44 -26.94
CA LEU A 32 26.74 -6.26 -28.03
C LEU A 32 25.71 -5.50 -28.90
N PHE A 33 25.95 -4.22 -29.19
CA PHE A 33 25.06 -3.40 -30.06
C PHE A 33 25.69 -3.05 -31.41
N GLY A 34 26.66 -3.85 -31.87
CA GLY A 34 27.33 -3.66 -33.16
C GLY A 34 26.93 -4.63 -34.28
N LEU A 35 26.12 -5.67 -34.01
CA LEU A 35 25.96 -6.78 -34.96
C LEU A 35 24.51 -7.26 -35.22
N ALA A 36 23.50 -6.50 -34.79
CA ALA A 36 22.09 -6.82 -35.10
C ALA A 36 21.42 -5.80 -36.05
N ALA A 37 21.98 -4.59 -36.16
CA ALA A 37 21.48 -3.56 -37.08
C ALA A 37 21.89 -3.79 -38.55
N ALA A 38 22.84 -4.68 -38.83
CA ALA A 38 23.22 -5.06 -40.19
C ALA A 38 22.48 -6.30 -40.73
N ALA A 39 21.81 -7.09 -39.86
CA ALA A 39 21.09 -8.29 -40.27
C ALA A 39 19.62 -8.04 -40.67
N ALA A 40 19.03 -6.92 -40.25
CA ALA A 40 17.66 -6.56 -40.61
C ALA A 40 17.53 -5.76 -41.92
N ALA A 41 18.65 -5.38 -42.55
CA ALA A 41 18.67 -4.61 -43.80
C ALA A 41 19.04 -5.43 -45.05
N LEU A 42 19.27 -6.75 -44.93
CA LEU A 42 19.69 -7.62 -46.03
C LEU A 42 18.67 -8.72 -46.41
N ALA A 43 17.48 -8.74 -45.82
CA ALA A 43 16.45 -9.75 -46.09
C ALA A 43 15.29 -9.25 -46.99
N LEU A 44 15.56 -8.33 -47.91
CA LEU A 44 14.59 -7.89 -48.94
C LEU A 44 15.06 -8.10 -50.38
N ASN A 45 16.12 -8.89 -50.60
CA ASN A 45 16.44 -9.39 -51.94
C ASN A 45 16.81 -10.86 -51.84
N ASP A 46 16.06 -11.69 -52.58
CA ASP A 46 16.41 -13.06 -52.92
C ASP A 46 17.83 -13.09 -53.52
N PRO A 47 18.74 -13.93 -52.99
CA PRO A 47 19.19 -15.02 -53.83
C PRO A 47 19.41 -16.34 -53.07
N SER A 48 18.89 -17.41 -53.63
CA SER A 48 19.40 -18.79 -53.60
C SER A 48 20.87 -18.97 -53.14
N VAL A 49 21.12 -19.55 -51.96
CA VAL A 49 22.37 -20.33 -51.71
C VAL A 49 22.20 -21.44 -50.68
N SER A 50 22.54 -22.65 -51.14
CA SER A 50 23.06 -23.87 -50.53
C SER A 50 23.18 -24.04 -49.01
N ALA A 51 22.78 -25.25 -48.60
CA ALA A 51 22.89 -25.85 -47.28
C ALA A 51 24.30 -25.75 -46.65
N SER A 52 24.33 -25.37 -45.37
CA SER A 52 25.48 -25.57 -44.49
C SER A 52 25.07 -26.50 -43.35
N SER A 53 25.88 -27.53 -43.13
CA SER A 53 25.63 -28.72 -42.32
C SER A 53 25.32 -28.42 -40.85
N VAL A 54 24.16 -28.87 -40.38
CA VAL A 54 23.77 -28.88 -38.96
C VAL A 54 24.44 -30.07 -38.26
N GLN A 55 25.24 -29.81 -37.23
CA GLN A 55 25.69 -30.82 -36.29
C GLN A 55 24.48 -31.32 -35.46
N THR A 56 24.12 -32.59 -35.65
CA THR A 56 23.09 -33.27 -34.87
C THR A 56 23.68 -33.83 -33.59
N ASN A 57 23.33 -33.23 -32.45
CA ASN A 57 23.45 -33.90 -31.16
C ASN A 57 22.08 -34.52 -30.83
N GLU A 58 21.99 -35.85 -30.88
CA GLU A 58 20.80 -36.57 -30.42
C GLU A 58 20.67 -36.45 -28.90
N ILE A 59 19.59 -35.84 -28.42
CA ILE A 59 19.16 -35.97 -27.03
C ILE A 59 18.18 -37.14 -26.96
N ARG A 60 18.62 -38.23 -26.33
CA ARG A 60 17.85 -39.47 -26.18
C ARG A 60 17.08 -39.41 -24.85
N LEU A 61 15.79 -39.12 -24.91
CA LEU A 61 14.88 -39.23 -23.75
C LEU A 61 14.41 -40.68 -23.65
N VAL A 62 14.89 -41.42 -22.65
CA VAL A 62 14.35 -42.73 -22.28
C VAL A 62 13.57 -42.55 -20.98
N SER A 63 12.25 -42.67 -21.06
CA SER A 63 11.37 -42.70 -19.88
C SER A 63 10.46 -43.92 -20.00
N CYS A 64 10.93 -45.08 -19.51
CA CYS A 64 10.04 -46.16 -19.11
C CYS A 64 10.25 -46.36 -17.62
N GLU A 65 9.48 -45.63 -16.81
CA GLU A 65 9.48 -45.83 -15.36
C GLU A 65 8.45 -46.91 -15.03
N THR A 66 8.93 -48.00 -14.45
CA THR A 66 8.09 -49.09 -13.93
C THR A 66 7.75 -48.78 -12.48
N SER A 67 6.46 -48.63 -12.16
CA SER A 67 5.98 -48.62 -10.77
C SER A 67 4.56 -49.17 -10.70
N GLY A 68 4.40 -50.36 -10.13
CA GLY A 68 3.11 -50.89 -9.67
C GLY A 68 2.32 -51.74 -10.66
N SER A 69 2.49 -53.05 -10.54
CA SER A 69 1.63 -54.20 -10.92
C SER A 69 0.26 -53.97 -11.59
N ILE A 70 0.20 -53.36 -12.77
CA ILE A 70 -0.88 -53.57 -13.77
C ILE A 70 -0.20 -53.49 -15.15
N ALA A 71 -0.28 -54.58 -15.92
CA ALA A 71 0.23 -54.60 -17.29
C ALA A 71 -0.70 -53.79 -18.20
N ASP A 72 -0.21 -52.69 -18.78
CA ASP A 72 -0.89 -51.98 -19.87
C ASP A 72 -0.43 -52.60 -21.21
N PRO A 73 -1.34 -53.14 -22.06
CA PRO A 73 -0.97 -53.83 -23.27
C PRO A 73 -0.65 -52.83 -24.39
N GLY A 74 0.61 -52.41 -24.48
CA GLY A 74 1.03 -51.47 -25.54
C GLY A 74 2.53 -51.41 -25.87
N CYS A 75 3.40 -52.12 -25.14
CA CYS A 75 4.83 -52.14 -25.46
C CYS A 75 5.16 -53.21 -26.52
N SER A 76 4.83 -52.94 -27.79
CA SER A 76 5.36 -53.71 -28.92
C SER A 76 6.69 -53.12 -29.38
N SER A 77 7.73 -53.95 -29.40
CA SER A 77 9.07 -53.68 -29.89
C SER A 77 9.11 -53.71 -31.42
N GLU A 78 8.65 -52.65 -32.09
CA GLU A 78 8.95 -52.35 -33.49
C GLU A 78 8.93 -50.83 -33.68
N PRO A 79 9.95 -50.22 -34.32
CA PRO A 79 10.03 -48.77 -34.46
C PRO A 79 9.02 -48.32 -35.51
N VAL A 80 7.83 -47.92 -35.05
CA VAL A 80 6.92 -47.15 -35.91
C VAL A 80 7.59 -45.81 -36.15
N ALA A 81 8.11 -45.61 -37.36
CA ALA A 81 8.49 -44.29 -37.84
C ALA A 81 7.22 -43.42 -37.90
N ALA A 82 6.81 -42.87 -36.76
CA ALA A 82 5.96 -41.71 -36.74
C ALA A 82 6.76 -40.63 -37.46
N SER A 83 6.35 -40.34 -38.69
CA SER A 83 6.73 -39.12 -39.39
C SER A 83 6.38 -37.97 -38.45
N ILE A 84 7.36 -37.55 -37.66
CA ILE A 84 7.41 -36.20 -37.14
C ILE A 84 7.50 -35.37 -38.42
N VAL A 85 6.33 -34.94 -38.90
CA VAL A 85 6.21 -33.62 -39.52
C VAL A 85 6.92 -32.74 -38.51
N THR A 86 8.19 -32.44 -38.74
CA THR A 86 8.96 -31.55 -37.89
C THR A 86 8.14 -30.27 -37.84
N PRO A 87 7.45 -29.94 -36.73
CA PRO A 87 7.15 -28.56 -36.51
C PRO A 87 8.55 -28.02 -36.29
N ASP A 88 9.08 -27.36 -37.32
CA ASP A 88 10.24 -26.50 -37.24
C ASP A 88 10.34 -25.98 -35.79
N ALA A 89 11.27 -26.51 -35.00
CA ALA A 89 11.31 -26.22 -33.56
C ALA A 89 11.48 -24.71 -33.32
N SER A 90 12.05 -24.03 -34.32
CA SER A 90 12.11 -22.58 -34.48
C SER A 90 10.72 -21.93 -34.60
N LYS A 91 9.76 -22.54 -35.33
CA LYS A 91 8.36 -22.10 -35.35
C LYS A 91 7.63 -22.39 -34.05
N SER A 92 8.00 -23.41 -33.27
CA SER A 92 7.36 -23.66 -31.97
C SER A 92 7.81 -22.66 -30.90
N VAL A 93 9.09 -22.26 -30.89
CA VAL A 93 9.62 -21.23 -29.98
C VAL A 93 9.17 -19.82 -30.40
N LEU A 94 9.00 -19.54 -31.70
CA LEU A 94 8.42 -18.28 -32.18
C LEU A 94 6.87 -18.23 -32.14
N ALA A 95 6.17 -19.36 -32.30
CA ALA A 95 4.69 -19.39 -32.26
C ALA A 95 4.14 -19.09 -30.87
N ASN A 96 4.92 -19.36 -29.82
CA ASN A 96 4.64 -18.92 -28.45
C ASN A 96 5.44 -17.67 -28.02
N ALA A 97 6.19 -17.04 -28.94
CA ALA A 97 6.87 -15.78 -28.64
C ALA A 97 5.90 -14.59 -28.66
N VAL A 98 4.88 -14.64 -29.52
CA VAL A 98 3.91 -13.55 -29.72
C VAL A 98 2.48 -14.04 -29.46
N GLY A 99 1.72 -13.36 -28.58
CA GLY A 99 0.31 -13.68 -28.31
C GLY A 99 -0.05 -13.67 -26.82
N VAL A 100 -1.25 -14.13 -26.44
CA VAL A 100 -1.59 -14.33 -25.02
C VAL A 100 -0.69 -15.43 -24.45
N ASN A 101 0.00 -15.17 -23.33
CA ASN A 101 1.14 -15.96 -22.81
C ASN A 101 2.40 -15.94 -23.70
N GLY A 102 2.47 -15.06 -24.69
CA GLY A 102 3.67 -14.88 -25.49
C GLY A 102 4.85 -14.49 -24.60
N TRP A 103 5.91 -15.31 -24.54
CA TRP A 103 7.02 -15.06 -23.62
C TRP A 103 7.84 -13.81 -24.00
N LEU A 104 7.77 -13.38 -25.27
CA LEU A 104 8.50 -12.22 -25.79
C LEU A 104 7.58 -10.99 -25.94
N ILE A 105 6.42 -11.14 -26.58
CA ILE A 105 5.41 -10.09 -26.78
C ILE A 105 4.04 -10.70 -26.49
N GLY A 106 3.40 -10.28 -25.41
CA GLY A 106 2.15 -10.92 -25.02
C GLY A 106 1.52 -10.40 -23.75
N ASN A 107 0.20 -10.48 -23.67
CA ASN A 107 -0.48 -10.23 -22.40
C ASN A 107 -0.36 -11.47 -21.51
N GLY A 108 -0.17 -11.21 -20.22
CA GLY A 108 -0.32 -12.21 -19.18
C GLY A 108 -1.78 -12.61 -19.04
N VAL A 109 -2.00 -13.87 -18.68
CA VAL A 109 -3.34 -14.42 -18.48
C VAL A 109 -3.89 -14.04 -17.11
N ASP A 110 -5.15 -13.64 -17.07
CA ASP A 110 -5.86 -13.43 -15.81
C ASP A 110 -6.03 -14.76 -15.08
N ALA A 111 -5.87 -14.74 -13.76
CA ALA A 111 -6.14 -15.89 -12.94
C ALA A 111 -7.62 -16.30 -13.05
N ALA A 112 -7.87 -17.60 -13.10
CA ALA A 112 -9.23 -18.14 -13.06
C ALA A 112 -9.91 -17.81 -11.72
N ALA A 113 -11.22 -17.57 -11.71
CA ALA A 113 -11.95 -17.19 -10.51
C ALA A 113 -12.01 -18.29 -9.44
N ASP A 114 -11.87 -19.55 -9.84
CA ASP A 114 -11.89 -20.75 -9.00
C ASP A 114 -10.49 -21.29 -8.67
N CYS A 115 -9.45 -20.51 -8.97
CA CYS A 115 -8.07 -20.85 -8.65
C CYS A 115 -7.86 -21.06 -7.14
N VAL A 116 -6.81 -21.81 -6.81
CA VAL A 116 -6.32 -21.97 -5.44
C VAL A 116 -4.81 -21.77 -5.40
N GLY A 117 -4.32 -21.13 -4.35
CA GLY A 117 -2.88 -20.94 -4.12
C GLY A 117 -2.21 -20.11 -5.21
N ALA A 118 -1.04 -20.54 -5.69
CA ALA A 118 -0.25 -19.76 -6.63
C ALA A 118 -0.89 -19.60 -8.02
N ALA A 119 -1.84 -20.48 -8.39
CA ALA A 119 -2.59 -20.37 -9.64
C ALA A 119 -3.49 -19.12 -9.69
N CYS A 120 -3.71 -18.49 -8.53
CA CYS A 120 -4.46 -17.26 -8.41
C CYS A 120 -3.68 -16.00 -8.77
N ASN A 121 -2.39 -16.11 -9.05
CA ASN A 121 -1.62 -15.00 -9.55
C ASN A 121 -1.91 -14.80 -11.03
N GLY A 122 -2.13 -13.55 -11.43
CA GLY A 122 -2.16 -13.18 -12.83
C GLY A 122 -0.80 -13.40 -13.47
N GLY A 123 -0.80 -13.90 -14.71
CA GLY A 123 0.40 -14.11 -15.50
C GLY A 123 1.09 -12.78 -15.81
N ASN A 124 2.42 -12.81 -15.92
CA ASN A 124 3.17 -11.65 -16.41
C ASN A 124 2.97 -11.48 -17.92
N GLY A 125 3.04 -10.25 -18.40
CA GLY A 125 3.20 -9.97 -19.82
C GLY A 125 4.52 -10.52 -20.37
N GLY A 126 4.62 -10.57 -21.70
CA GLY A 126 5.82 -10.98 -22.40
C GLY A 126 7.01 -10.09 -22.07
N LEU A 127 8.22 -10.63 -22.18
CA LEU A 127 9.47 -10.00 -21.76
C LEU A 127 9.63 -8.58 -22.30
N LEU A 128 9.28 -8.35 -23.56
CA LEU A 128 9.43 -7.05 -24.22
C LEU A 128 8.19 -6.19 -24.06
N LEU A 129 7.01 -6.71 -24.40
CA LEU A 129 5.78 -5.93 -24.46
C LEU A 129 4.60 -6.75 -23.96
N GLY A 130 3.67 -6.07 -23.32
CA GLY A 130 2.35 -6.60 -22.99
C GLY A 130 1.93 -6.33 -21.56
N ASN A 131 0.64 -6.47 -21.30
CA ASN A 131 0.06 -6.19 -19.99
C ASN A 131 0.19 -7.42 -19.07
N GLY A 132 0.28 -7.19 -17.77
CA GLY A 132 0.11 -8.26 -16.79
C GLY A 132 -1.36 -8.63 -16.60
N GLY A 133 -1.64 -9.90 -16.33
CA GLY A 133 -2.98 -10.39 -16.02
C GLY A 133 -3.40 -10.07 -14.58
N ALA A 134 -4.70 -10.02 -14.32
CA ALA A 134 -5.26 -9.84 -12.99
C ALA A 134 -5.11 -11.10 -12.13
N GLY A 135 -4.87 -10.91 -10.83
CA GLY A 135 -5.00 -11.97 -9.84
C GLY A 135 -6.44 -12.17 -9.38
N ALA A 136 -6.72 -13.30 -8.74
CA ALA A 136 -8.00 -13.65 -8.13
C ALA A 136 -7.79 -14.16 -6.69
N ASN A 137 -8.82 -14.19 -5.83
CA ASN A 137 -8.77 -14.84 -4.50
C ASN A 137 -7.53 -14.53 -3.63
N GLY A 138 -7.04 -13.29 -3.64
CA GLY A 138 -5.85 -12.84 -2.91
C GLY A 138 -4.52 -13.02 -3.65
N GLY A 139 -4.54 -13.56 -4.87
CA GLY A 139 -3.38 -13.68 -5.75
C GLY A 139 -2.97 -12.35 -6.36
N ASN A 140 -1.67 -12.20 -6.61
CA ASN A 140 -1.10 -10.95 -7.15
C ASN A 140 -1.47 -10.75 -8.61
N GLY A 141 -1.54 -9.50 -9.05
CA GLY A 141 -1.54 -9.16 -10.46
C GLY A 141 -0.16 -9.38 -11.08
N GLY A 142 -0.13 -9.76 -12.35
CA GLY A 142 1.08 -9.94 -13.12
C GLY A 142 1.74 -8.61 -13.48
N ASN A 143 3.05 -8.63 -13.66
CA ASN A 143 3.79 -7.47 -14.15
C ASN A 143 3.65 -7.35 -15.68
N ALA A 144 3.71 -6.13 -16.17
CA ALA A 144 3.82 -5.87 -17.61
C ALA A 144 5.21 -6.25 -18.16
N GLY A 145 5.31 -6.25 -19.50
CA GLY A 145 6.57 -6.40 -20.21
C GLY A 145 7.55 -5.25 -19.98
N TRP A 146 8.84 -5.51 -20.20
CA TRP A 146 9.90 -4.58 -19.84
C TRP A 146 9.81 -3.25 -20.58
N PHE A 147 9.49 -3.24 -21.87
CA PHE A 147 9.41 -1.99 -22.64
C PHE A 147 8.11 -1.23 -22.41
N GLY A 148 7.01 -1.92 -22.12
CA GLY A 148 5.73 -1.28 -21.95
C GLY A 148 4.57 -2.23 -21.65
N GLY A 149 3.56 -1.68 -20.99
CA GLY A 149 2.33 -2.35 -20.64
C GLY A 149 1.86 -1.99 -19.23
N ASN A 150 0.60 -2.27 -18.95
CA ASN A 150 0.00 -2.06 -17.64
C ASN A 150 0.20 -3.28 -16.76
N GLY A 151 0.51 -3.06 -15.49
CA GLY A 151 0.49 -4.12 -14.49
C GLY A 151 -0.95 -4.57 -14.20
N GLY A 152 -1.13 -5.86 -13.93
CA GLY A 152 -2.43 -6.44 -13.61
C GLY A 152 -2.90 -6.08 -12.20
N ALA A 153 -4.20 -6.05 -11.96
CA ALA A 153 -4.74 -5.82 -10.62
C ALA A 153 -4.53 -7.04 -9.72
N GLY A 154 -4.29 -6.81 -8.42
CA GLY A 154 -4.32 -7.87 -7.42
C GLY A 154 -5.74 -8.34 -7.12
N GLY A 155 -5.91 -9.64 -6.89
CA GLY A 155 -7.19 -10.24 -6.56
C GLY A 155 -7.65 -9.89 -5.15
N ALA A 156 -8.96 -9.73 -4.95
CA ALA A 156 -9.51 -9.58 -3.61
C ALA A 156 -9.31 -10.85 -2.79
N GLY A 157 -8.96 -10.71 -1.51
CA GLY A 157 -8.87 -11.78 -0.55
C GLY A 157 -10.22 -12.42 -0.29
N VAL A 158 -10.19 -13.69 0.09
CA VAL A 158 -11.37 -14.50 0.39
C VAL A 158 -11.78 -14.27 1.83
N ASN A 159 -13.09 -14.17 2.09
CA ASN A 159 -13.62 -14.03 3.43
C ASN A 159 -13.36 -15.27 4.29
N ALA A 160 -13.34 -15.10 5.62
CA ALA A 160 -13.32 -16.24 6.52
C ALA A 160 -14.60 -17.07 6.37
N VAL A 161 -14.45 -18.39 6.53
CA VAL A 161 -15.55 -19.35 6.49
C VAL A 161 -15.55 -20.14 7.80
N TYR A 162 -16.72 -20.26 8.40
CA TYR A 162 -16.96 -21.02 9.62
C TYR A 162 -17.84 -22.23 9.31
N ASN A 163 -17.63 -23.31 10.06
CA ASN A 163 -18.52 -24.46 10.06
C ASN A 163 -19.78 -24.17 10.89
N ASP A 164 -20.80 -25.01 10.77
CA ASP A 164 -22.05 -24.88 11.54
C ASP A 164 -21.83 -24.96 13.06
N ASP A 165 -20.76 -25.66 13.49
CA ASP A 165 -20.36 -25.76 14.90
C ASP A 165 -19.58 -24.52 15.41
N GLY A 166 -19.41 -23.50 14.57
CA GLY A 166 -18.65 -22.29 14.88
C GLY A 166 -17.14 -22.44 14.77
N THR A 167 -16.61 -23.60 14.39
CA THR A 167 -15.15 -23.74 14.17
C THR A 167 -14.72 -23.05 12.88
N LEU A 168 -13.55 -22.41 12.92
CA LEU A 168 -12.99 -21.75 11.74
C LEU A 168 -12.57 -22.79 10.70
N LYS A 169 -13.20 -22.77 9.53
CA LYS A 169 -12.88 -23.63 8.38
C LYS A 169 -11.76 -23.04 7.53
N SER A 170 -11.80 -21.73 7.30
CA SER A 170 -10.76 -20.99 6.58
C SER A 170 -10.72 -19.56 7.11
N ALA A 171 -9.51 -19.05 7.39
CA ALA A 171 -9.33 -17.66 7.74
C ALA A 171 -9.58 -16.73 6.54
N ALA A 172 -9.85 -15.46 6.82
CA ALA A 172 -9.86 -14.44 5.79
C ALA A 172 -8.44 -14.27 5.22
N THR A 173 -8.33 -14.15 3.90
CA THR A 173 -7.02 -13.98 3.24
C THR A 173 -6.77 -12.53 2.87
N ALA A 174 -5.50 -12.17 2.75
CA ALA A 174 -5.11 -10.86 2.25
C ALA A 174 -5.49 -10.70 0.77
N GLY A 175 -5.67 -9.46 0.34
CA GLY A 175 -5.73 -9.10 -1.06
C GLY A 175 -4.36 -9.18 -1.71
N GLY A 176 -4.33 -9.51 -2.99
CA GLY A 176 -3.09 -9.61 -3.77
C GLY A 176 -2.52 -8.23 -4.09
N ASN A 177 -1.21 -8.16 -4.28
CA ASN A 177 -0.58 -6.94 -4.76
C ASN A 177 -0.90 -6.71 -6.24
N GLY A 178 -1.01 -5.46 -6.65
CA GLY A 178 -1.04 -5.10 -8.06
C GLY A 178 0.34 -5.26 -8.70
N GLY A 179 0.35 -5.60 -9.99
CA GLY A 179 1.56 -5.74 -10.78
C GLY A 179 2.14 -4.39 -11.21
N ASN A 180 3.44 -4.39 -11.51
CA ASN A 180 4.12 -3.19 -11.99
C ASN A 180 3.93 -2.99 -13.49
N ALA A 181 3.91 -1.73 -13.90
CA ALA A 181 3.96 -1.36 -15.32
C ALA A 181 5.35 -1.59 -15.94
N GLY A 182 5.39 -1.51 -17.28
CA GLY A 182 6.64 -1.57 -18.03
C GLY A 182 7.54 -0.35 -17.79
N LEU A 183 8.84 -0.50 -18.08
CA LEU A 183 9.84 0.52 -17.78
C LEU A 183 9.55 1.85 -18.48
N PHE A 184 9.15 1.83 -19.75
CA PHE A 184 8.97 3.06 -20.55
C PHE A 184 7.51 3.48 -20.74
N SER A 185 6.52 2.66 -20.40
CA SER A 185 5.12 3.06 -20.50
C SER A 185 4.19 2.12 -19.71
N GLY A 186 3.07 2.68 -19.26
CA GLY A 186 1.98 1.94 -18.63
C GLY A 186 1.72 2.32 -17.17
N ASN A 187 0.61 1.80 -16.66
CA ASN A 187 0.09 2.03 -15.33
C ASN A 187 0.29 0.82 -14.44
N GLY A 188 0.65 1.06 -13.18
CA GLY A 188 0.70 0.02 -12.16
C GLY A 188 -0.71 -0.46 -11.81
N GLY A 189 -0.83 -1.75 -11.51
CA GLY A 189 -2.09 -2.37 -11.11
C GLY A 189 -2.47 -2.01 -9.67
N ASN A 190 -3.76 -1.91 -9.39
CA ASN A 190 -4.24 -1.70 -8.01
C ASN A 190 -4.04 -2.97 -7.18
N GLY A 191 -3.81 -2.82 -5.87
CA GLY A 191 -3.88 -3.91 -4.92
C GLY A 191 -5.31 -4.35 -4.64
N GLY A 192 -5.51 -5.64 -4.37
CA GLY A 192 -6.79 -6.22 -4.02
C GLY A 192 -7.19 -5.91 -2.58
N ALA A 193 -8.50 -5.85 -2.31
CA ALA A 193 -9.00 -5.72 -0.94
C ALA A 193 -8.75 -7.01 -0.13
N GLY A 194 -8.56 -6.90 1.18
CA GLY A 194 -8.50 -8.07 2.07
C GLY A 194 -9.87 -8.66 2.36
N GLY A 195 -9.92 -9.96 2.62
CA GLY A 195 -11.14 -10.67 3.01
C GLY A 195 -11.65 -10.27 4.39
N SER A 196 -12.96 -10.32 4.60
CA SER A 196 -13.58 -10.03 5.89
C SER A 196 -13.76 -11.26 6.74
N ASP A 197 -13.73 -11.09 8.06
CA ASP A 197 -13.94 -12.15 9.05
C ASP A 197 -15.13 -11.80 9.94
N THR A 198 -16.19 -12.61 9.88
CA THR A 198 -17.41 -12.42 10.68
C THR A 198 -17.66 -13.68 11.49
N ASN A 199 -17.36 -13.60 12.78
CA ASN A 199 -17.44 -14.68 13.74
C ASN A 199 -18.65 -14.48 14.67
N THR A 200 -19.75 -15.14 14.37
CA THR A 200 -21.01 -15.02 15.13
C THR A 200 -21.24 -16.11 16.16
N SER A 201 -20.43 -17.16 16.19
CA SER A 201 -20.74 -18.38 16.96
C SER A 201 -19.55 -19.09 17.61
N ALA A 202 -18.30 -18.77 17.24
CA ALA A 202 -17.14 -19.48 17.80
C ALA A 202 -16.83 -19.04 19.24
N ALA A 203 -16.66 -19.98 20.16
CA ALA A 203 -16.21 -19.73 21.53
C ALA A 203 -14.80 -20.29 21.78
N GLY A 204 -14.08 -19.77 22.79
CA GLY A 204 -12.75 -20.25 23.17
C GLY A 204 -11.62 -19.81 22.23
N ALA A 205 -10.66 -20.68 21.91
CA ALA A 205 -9.46 -20.34 21.13
C ALA A 205 -9.73 -19.87 19.69
N GLY A 206 -10.93 -20.16 19.14
CA GLY A 206 -11.38 -19.76 17.81
C GLY A 206 -12.32 -18.55 17.80
N ALA A 207 -12.52 -17.88 18.93
CA ALA A 207 -13.49 -16.79 19.04
C ALA A 207 -13.05 -15.48 18.38
N ASN A 208 -11.77 -15.33 18.04
CA ASN A 208 -11.27 -14.08 17.46
C ASN A 208 -11.61 -13.98 15.97
N ALA A 209 -11.89 -12.77 15.51
CA ALA A 209 -12.03 -12.45 14.09
C ALA A 209 -10.89 -11.55 13.62
N VAL A 210 -10.28 -11.87 12.48
CA VAL A 210 -9.17 -11.12 11.89
C VAL A 210 -9.41 -10.91 10.40
N GLY A 211 -9.62 -9.65 10.00
CA GLY A 211 -9.76 -9.29 8.60
C GLY A 211 -8.41 -9.38 7.87
N GLY A 212 -8.44 -9.80 6.61
CA GLY A 212 -7.27 -9.87 5.75
C GLY A 212 -6.75 -8.47 5.41
N ASN A 213 -5.44 -8.34 5.22
CA ASN A 213 -4.85 -7.05 4.79
C ASN A 213 -5.17 -6.78 3.31
N GLY A 214 -5.28 -5.50 2.94
CA GLY A 214 -5.30 -5.10 1.54
C GLY A 214 -3.92 -5.24 0.90
N GLY A 215 -3.89 -5.55 -0.39
CA GLY A 215 -2.66 -5.66 -1.18
C GLY A 215 -2.10 -4.30 -1.58
N ASN A 216 -0.80 -4.22 -1.84
CA ASN A 216 -0.15 -3.00 -2.30
C ASN A 216 -0.48 -2.73 -3.77
N GLY A 217 -0.54 -1.45 -4.16
CA GLY A 217 -0.57 -1.07 -5.56
C GLY A 217 0.80 -1.20 -6.22
N GLY A 218 0.82 -1.52 -7.51
CA GLY A 218 2.03 -1.64 -8.31
C GLY A 218 2.58 -0.31 -8.80
N ASP A 219 3.86 -0.28 -9.12
CA ASP A 219 4.54 0.91 -9.65
C ASP A 219 4.06 1.24 -11.08
N GLY A 220 3.97 2.54 -11.37
CA GLY A 220 3.83 3.03 -12.74
C GLY A 220 5.17 3.01 -13.50
N GLY A 221 5.12 3.18 -14.82
CA GLY A 221 6.32 3.15 -15.66
C GLY A 221 7.35 4.21 -15.25
N LYS A 222 8.62 3.82 -15.16
CA LYS A 222 9.69 4.64 -14.53
C LYS A 222 10.36 5.62 -15.51
N LEU A 223 10.29 5.38 -16.81
CA LEU A 223 10.98 6.13 -17.87
C LEU A 223 10.01 6.66 -18.96
N SER A 224 8.75 6.88 -18.61
CA SER A 224 7.69 7.27 -19.55
C SER A 224 7.94 8.56 -20.33
N VAL A 225 8.76 9.47 -19.80
CA VAL A 225 9.13 10.72 -20.48
C VAL A 225 9.99 10.47 -21.73
N LEU A 226 10.80 9.41 -21.77
CA LEU A 226 11.55 9.06 -22.98
C LEU A 226 10.61 8.51 -24.07
N SER A 227 9.49 7.90 -23.67
CA SER A 227 8.41 7.52 -24.59
C SER A 227 7.65 8.74 -25.11
N ALA A 228 7.51 9.81 -24.32
CA ALA A 228 6.93 11.09 -24.79
C ALA A 228 7.77 11.73 -25.93
N LEU A 229 9.10 11.65 -25.83
CA LEU A 229 10.02 12.11 -26.88
C LEU A 229 9.88 11.32 -28.20
N THR A 230 9.28 10.13 -28.15
CA THR A 230 9.06 9.24 -29.30
C THR A 230 7.58 9.11 -29.69
N GLY A 231 6.70 9.97 -29.15
CA GLY A 231 5.28 10.04 -29.53
C GLY A 231 4.31 9.22 -28.68
N GLY A 232 4.76 8.60 -27.58
CA GLY A 232 3.90 7.94 -26.59
C GLY A 232 3.24 8.92 -25.61
N ALA A 233 2.20 8.48 -24.90
CA ALA A 233 1.43 9.31 -23.96
C ALA A 233 2.25 9.84 -22.75
N GLY A 234 3.48 9.36 -22.55
CA GLY A 234 4.50 10.07 -21.76
C GLY A 234 4.39 10.00 -20.24
N ALA A 235 3.26 9.59 -19.68
CA ALA A 235 3.01 9.65 -18.24
C ALA A 235 2.39 8.36 -17.69
N SER A 236 2.73 8.04 -16.44
CA SER A 236 2.35 6.79 -15.78
C SER A 236 1.60 7.04 -14.48
N LYS A 237 0.62 6.16 -14.21
CA LYS A 237 -0.11 6.09 -12.94
C LYS A 237 0.37 4.89 -12.16
N ALA A 238 0.65 5.07 -10.89
CA ALA A 238 0.85 3.93 -10.01
C ALA A 238 -0.48 3.44 -9.45
N GLY A 239 -0.54 2.15 -9.13
CA GLY A 239 -1.74 1.53 -8.57
C GLY A 239 -2.01 1.99 -7.13
N ASN A 240 -3.27 2.07 -6.76
CA ASN A 240 -3.68 2.29 -5.37
C ASN A 240 -3.51 1.00 -4.55
N GLY A 241 -3.27 1.14 -3.26
CA GLY A 241 -3.37 0.04 -2.31
C GLY A 241 -4.82 -0.37 -2.08
N GLY A 242 -5.04 -1.66 -1.85
CA GLY A 242 -6.34 -2.24 -1.53
C GLY A 242 -6.77 -1.95 -0.09
N ALA A 243 -8.07 -1.95 0.17
CA ALA A 243 -8.59 -1.80 1.52
C ALA A 243 -8.35 -3.07 2.36
N GLY A 244 -8.15 -2.91 3.67
CA GLY A 244 -8.16 -4.04 4.60
C GLY A 244 -9.59 -4.56 4.85
N GLY A 245 -9.71 -5.85 5.10
CA GLY A 245 -10.97 -6.53 5.38
C GLY A 245 -11.50 -6.23 6.77
N ALA A 246 -12.82 -6.27 6.91
CA ALA A 246 -13.48 -6.02 8.20
C ALA A 246 -13.37 -7.25 9.13
N ALA A 247 -13.49 -7.03 10.43
CA ALA A 247 -13.58 -8.08 11.43
C ALA A 247 -14.76 -7.86 12.38
N SER A 248 -15.50 -8.92 12.69
CA SER A 248 -16.56 -8.89 13.70
C SER A 248 -16.53 -10.16 14.52
N SER A 249 -16.58 -10.05 15.86
CA SER A 249 -16.64 -11.19 16.76
C SER A 249 -17.62 -10.99 17.89
N VAL A 250 -18.45 -12.00 18.17
CA VAL A 250 -19.37 -11.99 19.32
C VAL A 250 -18.65 -12.37 20.61
N ASN A 251 -17.82 -13.42 20.57
CA ASN A 251 -17.25 -14.04 21.76
C ASN A 251 -15.74 -13.81 21.94
N GLY A 252 -15.05 -13.18 21.00
CA GLY A 252 -13.63 -12.88 21.06
C GLY A 252 -13.28 -11.45 20.64
N ASN A 253 -12.01 -11.25 20.33
CA ASN A 253 -11.50 -9.98 19.80
C ASN A 253 -11.79 -9.85 18.31
N ALA A 254 -11.88 -8.62 17.81
CA ALA A 254 -11.98 -8.34 16.38
C ALA A 254 -10.86 -7.41 15.95
N THR A 255 -10.10 -7.78 14.91
CA THR A 255 -9.04 -6.94 14.34
C THR A 255 -9.25 -6.77 12.85
N GLY A 256 -9.55 -5.54 12.43
CA GLY A 256 -9.67 -5.21 11.01
C GLY A 256 -8.30 -5.28 10.33
N GLY A 257 -8.27 -5.72 9.07
CA GLY A 257 -7.05 -5.80 8.28
C GLY A 257 -6.47 -4.42 7.95
N SER A 258 -5.16 -4.30 7.79
CA SER A 258 -4.55 -3.05 7.33
C SER A 258 -4.82 -2.80 5.85
N GLY A 259 -4.96 -1.54 5.44
CA GLY A 259 -4.93 -1.17 4.02
C GLY A 259 -3.54 -1.29 3.41
N GLY A 260 -3.48 -1.59 2.12
CA GLY A 260 -2.22 -1.70 1.36
C GLY A 260 -1.63 -0.34 0.99
N ALA A 261 -0.33 -0.31 0.73
CA ALA A 261 0.35 0.90 0.27
C ALA A 261 0.02 1.22 -1.20
N GLY A 262 0.02 2.49 -1.58
CA GLY A 262 -0.01 2.90 -2.98
C GLY A 262 1.35 2.71 -3.65
N GLY A 263 1.34 2.44 -4.96
CA GLY A 263 2.54 2.26 -5.78
C GLY A 263 3.26 3.56 -6.09
N THR A 264 4.50 3.46 -6.56
CA THR A 264 5.33 4.63 -6.88
C THR A 264 5.24 5.02 -8.35
N SER A 265 5.38 6.32 -8.62
CA SER A 265 5.46 6.85 -9.99
C SER A 265 6.62 7.85 -10.08
N LEU A 266 7.54 7.70 -11.03
CA LEU A 266 8.67 8.62 -11.14
C LEU A 266 8.27 9.96 -11.78
N TRP A 267 7.36 9.96 -12.76
CA TRP A 267 7.00 11.14 -13.55
C TRP A 267 5.49 11.25 -13.77
N GLY A 268 4.93 12.43 -13.49
CA GLY A 268 3.48 12.68 -13.57
C GLY A 268 3.10 13.90 -14.42
N LEU A 269 3.93 14.31 -15.39
CA LEU A 269 3.61 15.45 -16.26
C LEU A 269 3.40 15.03 -17.71
N PRO A 270 2.26 15.36 -18.32
CA PRO A 270 2.20 15.56 -19.76
C PRO A 270 2.89 16.86 -20.14
N LEU A 271 3.53 16.89 -21.31
CA LEU A 271 4.08 18.11 -21.92
C LEU A 271 2.97 19.08 -22.39
N ASP A 272 1.71 18.64 -22.36
CA ASP A 272 0.53 19.39 -22.78
C ASP A 272 -0.67 19.07 -21.84
N PRO A 273 -0.99 19.94 -20.87
CA PRO A 273 -2.07 19.73 -19.92
C PRO A 273 -3.48 19.88 -20.52
N ASP A 274 -3.61 20.53 -21.69
CA ASP A 274 -4.90 20.73 -22.35
C ASP A 274 -5.33 19.49 -23.13
N LYS A 275 -4.36 18.66 -23.54
CA LYS A 275 -4.57 17.40 -24.26
C LYS A 275 -4.64 16.16 -23.36
N TYR A 276 -4.05 16.21 -22.17
CA TYR A 276 -3.97 15.08 -21.24
C TYR A 276 -4.32 15.52 -19.80
N PRO A 277 -5.52 15.18 -19.30
CA PRO A 277 -5.97 15.67 -18.00
C PRO A 277 -5.13 15.04 -16.87
N ILE A 278 -4.79 15.87 -15.87
CA ILE A 278 -3.72 15.60 -14.88
C ILE A 278 -4.10 14.50 -13.87
N ASN A 279 -5.38 14.13 -13.78
CA ASN A 279 -5.94 13.10 -12.90
C ASN A 279 -5.56 11.65 -13.28
N ASP A 280 -4.92 11.46 -14.43
CA ASP A 280 -4.51 10.14 -14.91
C ASP A 280 -3.07 9.77 -14.54
N TYR A 281 -2.39 10.59 -13.71
CA TYR A 281 -0.97 10.41 -13.42
C TYR A 281 -0.63 10.53 -11.95
N GLY A 282 0.48 9.91 -11.56
CA GLY A 282 1.07 10.08 -10.23
C GLY A 282 0.96 8.84 -9.34
N PRO A 283 1.42 8.97 -8.08
CA PRO A 283 1.56 7.85 -7.17
C PRO A 283 0.19 7.34 -6.71
N GLY A 284 0.17 6.08 -6.30
CA GLY A 284 -1.01 5.45 -5.76
C GLY A 284 -1.40 6.00 -4.40
N ALA A 285 -2.69 6.01 -4.10
CA ALA A 285 -3.19 6.24 -2.75
C ALA A 285 -3.02 4.98 -1.90
N GLY A 286 -2.87 5.16 -0.60
CA GLY A 286 -2.95 4.06 0.35
C GLY A 286 -4.40 3.60 0.54
N GLY A 287 -4.60 2.30 0.74
CA GLY A 287 -5.89 1.70 1.02
C GLY A 287 -6.39 2.01 2.42
N ALA A 288 -7.71 2.01 2.62
CA ALA A 288 -8.29 2.17 3.96
C ALA A 288 -8.05 0.92 4.82
N GLY A 289 -7.90 1.09 6.13
CA GLY A 289 -7.93 -0.02 7.09
C GLY A 289 -9.35 -0.55 7.28
N GLY A 290 -9.46 -1.84 7.60
CA GLY A 290 -10.72 -2.52 7.84
C GLY A 290 -11.34 -2.16 9.19
N ASN A 291 -12.67 -2.16 9.25
CA ASN A 291 -13.38 -1.89 10.50
C ASN A 291 -13.39 -3.11 11.43
N ALA A 292 -13.52 -2.89 12.74
CA ALA A 292 -13.63 -3.95 13.72
C ALA A 292 -14.85 -3.78 14.63
N THR A 293 -15.54 -4.88 14.95
CA THR A 293 -16.68 -4.89 15.87
C THR A 293 -16.60 -6.04 16.87
N VAL A 294 -16.79 -5.78 18.16
CA VAL A 294 -16.95 -6.85 19.18
C VAL A 294 -18.29 -6.75 19.91
N GLY A 295 -18.89 -7.90 20.21
CA GLY A 295 -20.22 -8.01 20.82
C GLY A 295 -21.36 -7.69 19.85
N LEU A 296 -22.59 -7.70 20.38
CA LEU A 296 -23.82 -7.41 19.65
C LEU A 296 -24.67 -6.35 20.36
N ALA A 297 -25.46 -5.62 19.57
CA ALA A 297 -26.34 -4.55 20.06
C ALA A 297 -27.52 -5.03 20.92
N ASP A 298 -27.83 -6.33 20.87
CA ASP A 298 -28.84 -6.96 21.75
C ASP A 298 -28.31 -7.26 23.15
N GLY A 299 -27.05 -6.88 23.41
CA GLY A 299 -26.38 -7.04 24.67
C GLY A 299 -25.69 -8.39 24.86
N THR A 300 -25.64 -9.23 23.83
CA THR A 300 -24.87 -10.47 23.86
C THR A 300 -23.40 -10.24 23.48
N GLY A 301 -22.49 -10.95 24.15
CA GLY A 301 -21.05 -10.70 24.03
C GLY A 301 -20.63 -9.38 24.69
N GLY A 302 -19.52 -8.80 24.25
CA GLY A 302 -19.06 -7.47 24.69
C GLY A 302 -18.43 -7.43 26.10
N THR A 303 -17.63 -8.43 26.49
CA THR A 303 -17.01 -8.41 27.83
C THR A 303 -15.81 -7.46 27.89
N SER A 304 -15.42 -7.03 29.10
CA SER A 304 -14.24 -6.20 29.32
C SER A 304 -12.91 -6.81 28.85
N SER A 305 -12.89 -8.11 28.55
CA SER A 305 -11.73 -8.80 27.97
C SER A 305 -11.63 -8.67 26.45
N GLN A 306 -12.72 -8.27 25.79
CA GLN A 306 -12.80 -8.16 24.35
C GLN A 306 -12.37 -6.78 23.86
N THR A 307 -11.72 -6.76 22.70
CA THR A 307 -11.27 -5.54 22.04
C THR A 307 -11.58 -5.58 20.54
N ALA A 308 -12.28 -4.57 20.04
CA ALA A 308 -12.34 -4.22 18.63
C ALA A 308 -11.19 -3.28 18.27
N THR A 309 -10.35 -3.69 17.32
CA THR A 309 -9.22 -2.89 16.82
C THR A 309 -9.36 -2.66 15.32
N GLY A 310 -9.64 -1.43 14.90
CA GLY A 310 -9.67 -1.07 13.49
C GLY A 310 -8.29 -1.20 12.84
N GLY A 311 -8.25 -1.59 11.58
CA GLY A 311 -7.02 -1.74 10.82
C GLY A 311 -6.35 -0.41 10.49
N ALA A 312 -5.02 -0.40 10.35
CA ALA A 312 -4.32 0.80 9.91
C ALA A 312 -4.59 1.12 8.42
N GLY A 313 -4.64 2.39 8.06
CA GLY A 313 -4.63 2.83 6.67
C GLY A 313 -3.25 2.65 6.03
N GLY A 314 -3.22 2.32 4.74
CA GLY A 314 -1.99 2.15 3.97
C GLY A 314 -1.29 3.47 3.66
N ALA A 315 0.03 3.43 3.49
CA ALA A 315 0.78 4.61 3.07
C ALA A 315 0.49 4.97 1.62
N ALA A 316 0.56 6.25 1.29
CA ALA A 316 0.60 6.71 -0.08
C ALA A 316 1.93 6.36 -0.77
N GLY A 317 1.87 6.21 -2.08
CA GLY A 317 3.04 6.00 -2.92
C GLY A 317 3.91 7.25 -3.09
N TYR A 318 5.14 7.04 -3.54
CA TYR A 318 6.11 8.11 -3.78
C TYR A 318 6.03 8.66 -5.22
N GLY A 319 6.11 9.98 -5.38
CA GLY A 319 6.10 10.66 -6.68
C GLY A 319 7.40 11.42 -6.95
N GLY A 320 8.15 11.11 -8.00
CA GLY A 320 9.42 11.81 -8.31
C GLY A 320 9.23 13.28 -8.73
N LEU A 321 8.90 13.48 -10.00
CA LEU A 321 8.79 14.80 -10.63
C LEU A 321 7.33 15.02 -11.07
N ALA A 322 6.57 15.71 -10.23
CA ALA A 322 5.26 16.26 -10.58
C ALA A 322 5.42 17.78 -10.70
N GLY A 323 4.78 18.38 -11.69
CA GLY A 323 4.97 19.78 -12.03
C GLY A 323 4.22 20.69 -11.07
N SER A 324 4.47 21.98 -11.24
CA SER A 324 4.11 23.09 -10.36
C SER A 324 2.61 23.34 -10.17
N SER A 325 1.71 22.48 -10.66
CA SER A 325 0.26 22.69 -10.50
C SER A 325 -0.18 22.35 -9.07
N PRO A 326 -0.60 23.34 -8.26
CA PRO A 326 -0.89 23.16 -6.83
C PRO A 326 -2.22 22.43 -6.54
N ASN A 327 -2.88 21.86 -7.56
CA ASN A 327 -4.25 21.36 -7.44
C ASN A 327 -4.44 19.84 -7.62
N VAL A 328 -3.38 19.05 -7.79
CA VAL A 328 -3.54 17.60 -8.01
C VAL A 328 -2.90 16.80 -6.87
N LEU A 329 -3.63 16.74 -5.75
CA LEU A 329 -3.33 15.85 -4.61
C LEU A 329 -3.80 14.42 -4.94
N VAL A 330 -3.07 13.73 -5.82
CA VAL A 330 -3.26 12.27 -6.01
C VAL A 330 -2.30 11.52 -5.11
N GLY A 331 -2.76 10.39 -4.57
CA GLY A 331 -1.97 9.50 -3.73
C GLY A 331 -1.87 9.96 -2.28
N ASN A 332 -2.98 10.12 -1.57
CA ASN A 332 -2.99 10.38 -0.12
C ASN A 332 -2.89 9.08 0.69
N GLY A 333 -2.46 9.19 1.94
CA GLY A 333 -2.48 8.08 2.88
C GLY A 333 -3.92 7.60 3.13
N GLY A 334 -4.07 6.29 3.31
CA GLY A 334 -5.36 5.65 3.57
C GLY A 334 -5.91 5.99 4.95
N ARG A 335 -7.23 5.96 5.11
CA ARG A 335 -7.87 6.17 6.43
C ARG A 335 -7.70 4.94 7.31
N GLY A 336 -7.53 5.13 8.62
CA GLY A 336 -7.64 4.04 9.57
C GLY A 336 -9.08 3.53 9.70
N GLY A 337 -9.24 2.23 9.97
CA GLY A 337 -10.52 1.57 10.18
C GLY A 337 -11.16 1.96 11.51
N SER A 338 -12.48 2.01 11.54
CA SER A 338 -13.23 2.30 12.76
C SER A 338 -13.36 1.07 13.66
N ALA A 339 -13.54 1.28 14.96
CA ALA A 339 -13.81 0.23 15.93
C ALA A 339 -15.10 0.49 16.70
N THR A 340 -15.91 -0.55 16.85
CA THR A 340 -17.13 -0.54 17.66
C THR A 340 -17.09 -1.67 18.68
N ALA A 341 -17.40 -1.38 19.93
CA ALA A 341 -17.52 -2.39 20.97
C ALA A 341 -18.84 -2.21 21.72
N TYR A 342 -19.61 -3.29 21.83
CA TYR A 342 -20.82 -3.32 22.64
C TYR A 342 -20.49 -3.68 24.09
N GLN A 343 -21.38 -3.30 25.01
CA GLN A 343 -21.27 -3.54 26.45
C GLN A 343 -19.93 -3.04 27.03
N ASP A 344 -19.24 -3.86 27.82
CA ASP A 344 -17.97 -3.55 28.46
C ASP A 344 -16.76 -3.63 27.52
N GLY A 345 -16.97 -4.00 26.25
CA GLY A 345 -15.92 -4.21 25.27
C GLY A 345 -15.11 -2.95 24.97
N LYS A 346 -13.82 -3.11 24.66
CA LYS A 346 -12.93 -2.00 24.29
C LYS A 346 -12.95 -1.73 22.78
N ALA A 347 -12.94 -0.46 22.38
CA ALA A 347 -12.79 -0.04 20.99
C ALA A 347 -11.50 0.76 20.77
N VAL A 348 -10.74 0.42 19.74
CA VAL A 348 -9.51 1.11 19.32
C VAL A 348 -9.55 1.37 17.82
N GLY A 349 -9.65 2.63 17.40
CA GLY A 349 -9.61 3.00 16.00
C GLY A 349 -8.22 2.81 15.39
N GLY A 350 -8.17 2.43 14.12
CA GLY A 350 -6.92 2.22 13.38
C GLY A 350 -6.20 3.53 13.07
N ALA A 351 -4.88 3.51 12.96
CA ALA A 351 -4.12 4.69 12.55
C ALA A 351 -4.35 5.02 11.06
N GLY A 352 -4.30 6.30 10.70
CA GLY A 352 -4.24 6.74 9.31
C GLY A 352 -2.87 6.50 8.69
N GLY A 353 -2.84 6.25 7.39
CA GLY A 353 -1.61 6.03 6.63
C GLY A 353 -0.84 7.31 6.35
N ALA A 354 0.48 7.21 6.18
CA ALA A 354 1.31 8.36 5.86
C ALA A 354 1.09 8.85 4.41
N GLY A 355 1.29 10.14 4.19
CA GLY A 355 1.35 10.74 2.87
C GLY A 355 2.68 10.46 2.17
N GLY A 356 2.65 10.37 0.84
CA GLY A 356 3.80 10.11 -0.01
C GLY A 356 4.69 11.34 -0.21
N GLY A 357 6.01 11.14 -0.21
CA GLY A 357 6.98 12.20 -0.50
C GLY A 357 7.08 12.53 -1.99
N ARG A 358 7.65 13.71 -2.30
CA ARG A 358 7.96 14.13 -3.68
C ARG A 358 9.27 14.89 -3.80
N LEU A 359 9.93 14.87 -4.97
CA LEU A 359 11.20 15.61 -5.17
C LEU A 359 10.98 17.09 -5.52
N LEU A 360 10.05 17.41 -6.43
CA LEU A 360 9.80 18.76 -6.97
C LEU A 360 8.32 19.20 -6.88
N ALA A 361 7.59 18.73 -5.89
CA ALA A 361 6.15 18.99 -5.79
C ALA A 361 5.66 18.92 -4.35
N MET A 362 4.37 19.20 -4.17
CA MET A 362 3.72 19.08 -2.87
C MET A 362 3.69 17.62 -2.39
N GLY A 363 4.14 17.37 -1.18
CA GLY A 363 3.93 16.06 -0.53
C GLY A 363 2.44 15.74 -0.38
N SER A 364 2.08 14.47 -0.47
CA SER A 364 0.68 14.06 -0.33
C SER A 364 0.21 14.16 1.12
N ALA A 365 -1.10 14.26 1.33
CA ALA A 365 -1.65 14.32 2.70
C ALA A 365 -1.62 12.94 3.38
N GLY A 366 -1.47 12.96 4.71
CA GLY A 366 -1.70 11.78 5.55
C GLY A 366 -3.20 11.46 5.67
N GLY A 367 -3.51 10.19 5.90
CA GLY A 367 -4.88 9.72 6.11
C GLY A 367 -5.38 10.00 7.53
N SER A 368 -6.70 10.11 7.70
CA SER A 368 -7.31 10.28 9.03
C SER A 368 -7.22 8.99 9.85
N GLY A 369 -7.11 9.12 11.17
CA GLY A 369 -7.31 8.00 12.09
C GLY A 369 -8.77 7.54 12.13
N GLY A 370 -8.99 6.28 12.46
CA GLY A 370 -10.30 5.66 12.61
C GLY A 370 -10.97 6.04 13.92
N SER A 371 -12.30 6.12 13.91
CA SER A 371 -13.08 6.43 15.11
C SER A 371 -13.24 5.19 15.99
N ALA A 372 -13.41 5.39 17.30
CA ALA A 372 -13.71 4.33 18.26
C ALA A 372 -15.00 4.64 19.03
N THR A 373 -15.91 3.68 19.08
CA THR A 373 -17.14 3.76 19.88
C THR A 373 -17.24 2.54 20.78
N SER A 374 -17.46 2.76 22.07
CA SER A 374 -17.80 1.71 23.04
C SER A 374 -19.09 2.11 23.77
N GLU A 375 -19.80 1.15 24.38
CA GLU A 375 -20.92 1.45 25.25
C GLU A 375 -20.42 1.78 26.67
N ALA A 376 -20.14 0.74 27.48
CA ALA A 376 -19.59 0.86 28.83
C ALA A 376 -18.07 0.73 28.90
N GLY A 377 -17.45 0.08 27.91
CA GLY A 377 -16.01 -0.08 27.83
C GLY A 377 -15.23 1.17 27.40
N SER A 378 -13.90 1.01 27.29
CA SER A 378 -13.03 2.12 26.87
C SER A 378 -12.99 2.31 25.36
N ALA A 379 -12.90 3.57 24.90
CA ALA A 379 -12.77 3.92 23.49
C ALA A 379 -11.53 4.78 23.22
N THR A 380 -10.70 4.39 22.25
CA THR A 380 -9.50 5.15 21.84
C THR A 380 -9.50 5.39 20.35
N GLY A 381 -9.59 6.64 19.92
CA GLY A 381 -9.54 7.01 18.50
C GLY A 381 -8.14 6.77 17.92
N GLY A 382 -8.07 6.44 16.63
CA GLY A 382 -6.82 6.20 15.93
C GLY A 382 -6.05 7.49 15.65
N ALA A 383 -4.71 7.43 15.59
CA ALA A 383 -3.90 8.58 15.22
C ALA A 383 -4.06 8.93 13.73
N GLY A 384 -4.01 10.21 13.38
CA GLY A 384 -3.87 10.65 11.99
C GLY A 384 -2.47 10.38 11.44
N GLY A 385 -2.39 10.08 10.15
CA GLY A 385 -1.12 9.85 9.45
C GLY A 385 -0.35 11.14 9.20
N ASN A 386 0.98 11.04 9.10
CA ASN A 386 1.82 12.20 8.79
C ASN A 386 1.69 12.60 7.30
N GLY A 387 1.86 13.89 7.00
CA GLY A 387 1.97 14.37 5.63
C GLY A 387 3.31 14.01 4.99
N GLY A 388 3.33 13.85 3.67
CA GLY A 388 4.53 13.58 2.90
C GLY A 388 5.46 14.79 2.79
N SER A 389 6.77 14.56 2.66
CA SER A 389 7.74 15.65 2.52
C SER A 389 8.08 15.94 1.06
N ALA A 390 8.38 17.21 0.77
CA ALA A 390 8.99 17.63 -0.49
C ALA A 390 10.52 17.66 -0.36
N GLY A 391 11.24 17.31 -1.43
CA GLY A 391 12.70 17.16 -1.45
C GLY A 391 13.44 18.47 -1.71
N LEU A 392 13.53 18.89 -2.97
CA LEU A 392 14.29 20.07 -3.38
C LEU A 392 13.44 21.35 -3.32
N SER A 393 12.24 21.30 -3.91
CA SER A 393 11.26 22.39 -3.89
C SER A 393 9.84 21.82 -3.75
N GLY A 394 8.92 22.61 -3.21
CA GLY A 394 7.52 22.21 -3.04
C GLY A 394 7.02 22.30 -1.61
N LEU A 395 5.70 22.17 -1.44
CA LEU A 395 5.04 22.26 -0.14
C LEU A 395 5.08 20.91 0.58
N GLY A 396 5.24 20.92 1.89
CA GLY A 396 5.00 19.73 2.70
C GLY A 396 3.52 19.34 2.66
N GLY A 397 3.25 18.04 2.65
CA GLY A 397 1.91 17.49 2.75
C GLY A 397 1.27 17.78 4.10
N ARG A 398 -0.05 17.90 4.13
CA ARG A 398 -0.78 18.05 5.40
C ARG A 398 -0.80 16.72 6.15
N GLY A 399 -0.78 16.76 7.48
CA GLY A 399 -1.11 15.59 8.29
C GLY A 399 -2.56 15.13 8.07
N GLY A 400 -2.93 14.03 8.72
CA GLY A 400 -4.30 13.53 8.84
C GLY A 400 -4.92 13.88 10.19
N THR A 401 -6.24 13.97 10.27
CA THR A 401 -6.93 14.23 11.56
C THR A 401 -6.90 12.99 12.45
N GLY A 402 -6.83 13.19 13.77
CA GLY A 402 -7.05 12.11 14.73
C GLY A 402 -8.50 11.62 14.72
N GLY A 403 -8.71 10.34 15.01
CA GLY A 403 -10.02 9.72 15.12
C GLY A 403 -10.72 10.08 16.42
N ASN A 404 -12.05 10.17 16.40
CA ASN A 404 -12.84 10.49 17.59
C ASN A 404 -13.02 9.25 18.47
N ALA A 405 -13.24 9.46 19.78
CA ALA A 405 -13.56 8.40 20.73
C ALA A 405 -14.87 8.71 21.45
N LYS A 406 -15.75 7.71 21.57
CA LYS A 406 -17.04 7.82 22.25
C LYS A 406 -17.30 6.63 23.17
N SER A 407 -17.74 6.89 24.40
CA SER A 407 -18.37 5.92 25.30
C SER A 407 -19.74 6.46 25.74
N THR A 408 -20.78 5.65 25.70
CA THR A 408 -22.13 6.08 26.09
C THR A 408 -22.42 5.90 27.59
N GLU A 409 -21.78 4.92 28.24
CA GLU A 409 -22.09 4.52 29.62
C GLU A 409 -20.93 4.75 30.60
N GLY A 410 -19.89 5.47 30.18
CA GLY A 410 -18.93 6.07 31.11
C GLY A 410 -17.55 5.40 31.18
N GLY A 411 -17.21 4.54 30.22
CA GLY A 411 -15.84 4.05 30.04
C GLY A 411 -14.88 5.14 29.57
N ASN A 412 -13.58 4.99 29.88
CA ASN A 412 -12.58 6.01 29.55
C ASN A 412 -12.48 6.24 28.03
N THR A 413 -12.45 7.50 27.62
CA THR A 413 -12.36 7.86 26.20
C THR A 413 -11.12 8.69 25.92
N THR A 414 -10.43 8.39 24.82
CA THR A 414 -9.25 9.14 24.38
C THR A 414 -9.29 9.38 22.88
N GLY A 415 -9.37 10.65 22.48
CA GLY A 415 -9.29 11.03 21.08
C GLY A 415 -7.91 10.76 20.49
N GLY A 416 -7.88 10.40 19.20
CA GLY A 416 -6.64 10.13 18.49
C GLY A 416 -5.81 11.39 18.28
N ARG A 417 -4.48 11.27 18.22
CA ARG A 417 -3.61 12.41 17.90
C ARG A 417 -3.77 12.82 16.43
N GLY A 418 -3.67 14.11 16.15
CA GLY A 418 -3.51 14.62 14.80
C GLY A 418 -2.14 14.27 14.23
N GLY A 419 -2.08 14.08 12.92
CA GLY A 419 -0.86 13.81 12.18
C GLY A 419 -0.03 15.07 11.94
N ASN A 420 1.28 14.90 11.90
CA ASN A 420 2.21 16.00 11.65
C ASN A 420 2.19 16.40 10.16
N GLY A 421 2.44 17.67 9.89
CA GLY A 421 2.71 18.14 8.53
C GLY A 421 4.07 17.65 8.02
N GLY A 422 4.18 17.40 6.72
CA GLY A 422 5.43 17.05 6.06
C GLY A 422 6.34 18.25 5.87
N ASN A 423 7.63 18.02 5.62
CA ASN A 423 8.57 19.12 5.37
C ASN A 423 8.39 19.66 3.95
N GLY A 424 8.53 20.97 3.79
CA GLY A 424 8.70 21.61 2.49
C GLY A 424 10.06 21.29 1.88
N GLY A 425 10.20 21.54 0.58
CA GLY A 425 11.46 21.36 -0.13
C GLY A 425 12.55 22.28 0.41
N ALA A 426 13.80 21.83 0.32
CA ALA A 426 14.97 22.52 0.86
C ALA A 426 15.10 23.98 0.40
N ILE A 427 14.60 24.32 -0.80
CA ILE A 427 14.68 25.65 -1.40
C ILE A 427 13.26 26.19 -1.63
N GLY A 428 12.91 27.25 -0.89
CA GLY A 428 11.65 27.97 -1.00
C GLY A 428 10.38 27.19 -0.61
N GLY A 429 10.50 25.91 -0.25
CA GLY A 429 9.36 25.07 0.09
C GLY A 429 8.78 25.38 1.47
N ASN A 430 7.46 25.53 1.57
CA ASN A 430 6.81 25.71 2.87
C ASN A 430 6.49 24.37 3.52
N GLY A 431 6.58 24.30 4.83
CA GLY A 431 6.16 23.15 5.61
C GLY A 431 4.66 22.89 5.52
N GLY A 432 4.29 21.62 5.58
CA GLY A 432 2.89 21.19 5.61
C GLY A 432 2.24 21.48 6.96
N ALA A 433 0.92 21.67 6.97
CA ALA A 433 0.19 21.86 8.21
C ALA A 433 0.02 20.54 8.99
N GLY A 434 0.23 20.60 10.31
CA GLY A 434 -0.29 19.61 11.24
C GLY A 434 -1.82 19.65 11.28
N ARG A 435 -2.44 18.56 11.70
CA ARG A 435 -3.91 18.46 11.76
C ARG A 435 -4.43 18.26 13.17
N ASN A 436 -5.73 18.45 13.31
CA ASN A 436 -6.37 18.42 14.60
C ASN A 436 -6.36 17.02 15.23
N GLY A 437 -6.28 16.98 16.55
CA GLY A 437 -6.59 15.79 17.32
C GLY A 437 -8.09 15.47 17.28
N GLY A 438 -8.41 14.21 17.54
CA GLY A 438 -9.78 13.71 17.64
C GLY A 438 -10.42 14.12 18.97
N SER A 439 -11.74 14.26 18.95
CA SER A 439 -12.52 14.58 20.16
C SER A 439 -12.80 13.32 20.98
N ALA A 440 -13.06 13.51 22.27
CA ALA A 440 -13.44 12.43 23.19
C ALA A 440 -14.75 12.75 23.91
N THR A 441 -15.66 11.79 24.01
CA THR A 441 -16.95 11.95 24.69
C THR A 441 -17.27 10.73 25.52
N GLY A 442 -17.61 10.92 26.80
CA GLY A 442 -17.99 9.86 27.72
C GLY A 442 -16.87 9.43 28.66
N GLY A 443 -17.27 8.91 29.83
CA GLY A 443 -16.36 8.53 30.91
C GLY A 443 -15.38 9.62 31.30
N ASN A 444 -14.17 9.23 31.71
CA ASN A 444 -13.05 10.17 31.77
C ASN A 444 -12.57 10.45 30.35
N ALA A 445 -12.88 11.64 29.85
CA ALA A 445 -12.64 12.00 28.45
C ALA A 445 -11.35 12.79 28.30
N ARG A 446 -10.50 12.35 27.37
CA ARG A 446 -9.28 13.06 26.98
C ARG A 446 -9.24 13.34 25.49
N GLY A 447 -9.24 14.60 25.09
CA GLY A 447 -9.07 15.00 23.71
C GLY A 447 -7.70 14.63 23.18
N GLY A 448 -7.61 14.34 21.88
CA GLY A 448 -6.35 14.05 21.21
C GLY A 448 -5.52 15.31 20.99
N ASN A 449 -4.20 15.22 21.06
CA ASN A 449 -3.34 16.37 20.75
C ASN A 449 -3.35 16.66 19.24
N GLY A 450 -3.22 17.94 18.87
CA GLY A 450 -2.95 18.35 17.50
C GLY A 450 -1.56 17.93 17.02
N GLY A 451 -1.42 17.75 15.71
CA GLY A 451 -0.15 17.44 15.05
C GLY A 451 0.72 18.69 14.88
N THR A 452 2.03 18.51 14.82
CA THR A 452 2.96 19.61 14.60
C THR A 452 2.98 20.04 13.13
N GLY A 453 3.25 21.31 12.87
CA GLY A 453 3.57 21.80 11.53
C GLY A 453 4.91 21.26 11.04
N GLY A 454 5.03 21.09 9.73
CA GLY A 454 6.27 20.67 9.07
C GLY A 454 7.26 21.81 8.90
N LYS A 455 8.53 21.49 8.66
CA LYS A 455 9.57 22.50 8.46
C LYS A 455 9.51 23.10 7.05
N GLY A 456 9.77 24.40 6.92
CA GLY A 456 10.02 25.04 5.63
C GLY A 456 11.52 25.00 5.26
N GLY A 457 11.81 25.15 3.97
CA GLY A 457 13.17 25.27 3.43
C GLY A 457 13.77 26.66 3.59
N THR A 458 14.91 26.89 2.95
CA THR A 458 15.58 28.19 2.87
C THR A 458 14.71 29.19 2.12
N SER A 459 14.54 30.40 2.67
CA SER A 459 13.81 31.47 1.98
C SER A 459 14.61 31.93 0.76
N VAL A 460 13.95 32.03 -0.38
CA VAL A 460 14.51 32.57 -1.63
C VAL A 460 13.77 33.84 -2.07
N GLY A 461 13.14 34.53 -1.12
CA GLY A 461 12.39 35.76 -1.34
C GLY A 461 10.88 35.58 -1.23
N SER A 462 10.15 36.64 -1.58
CA SER A 462 8.69 36.67 -1.59
C SER A 462 8.18 36.48 -3.02
N GLN A 463 7.36 35.47 -3.25
CA GLN A 463 6.63 35.32 -4.50
C GLN A 463 5.22 35.89 -4.27
N ASN A 464 4.85 36.95 -4.98
CA ASN A 464 3.53 37.58 -4.90
C ASN A 464 3.10 38.00 -3.47
N GLY A 465 4.05 38.45 -2.65
CA GLY A 465 3.76 38.87 -1.27
C GLY A 465 3.70 37.71 -0.25
N VAL A 466 3.86 36.46 -0.70
CA VAL A 466 3.89 35.29 0.19
C VAL A 466 5.35 34.85 0.41
N GLY A 467 5.77 34.80 1.68
CA GLY A 467 7.09 34.32 2.05
C GLY A 467 7.32 32.86 1.63
N THR A 468 8.50 32.58 1.06
CA THR A 468 8.94 31.21 0.77
C THR A 468 9.72 30.64 1.95
N GLY A 469 9.75 29.32 2.10
CA GLY A 469 10.47 28.67 3.20
C GLY A 469 9.78 28.83 4.57
N LEU A 470 8.47 29.07 4.62
CA LEU A 470 7.73 29.17 5.88
C LEU A 470 7.53 27.81 6.52
N GLY A 471 7.63 27.72 7.85
CA GLY A 471 7.14 26.56 8.58
C GLY A 471 5.62 26.40 8.50
N GLY A 472 5.14 25.15 8.56
CA GLY A 472 3.71 24.86 8.52
C GLY A 472 3.02 25.14 9.86
N ASN A 473 1.71 25.37 9.85
CA ASN A 473 0.95 25.58 11.09
C ASN A 473 0.75 24.26 11.86
N GLY A 474 0.70 24.33 13.19
CA GLY A 474 0.26 23.23 14.03
C GLY A 474 -1.26 23.01 13.97
N GLY A 475 -1.70 21.79 14.26
CA GLY A 475 -3.10 21.43 14.36
C GLY A 475 -3.68 21.72 15.75
N SER A 476 -4.98 21.88 15.86
CA SER A 476 -5.63 22.12 17.18
C SER A 476 -5.79 20.82 17.97
N GLY A 477 -5.82 20.91 19.30
CA GLY A 477 -6.22 19.81 20.16
C GLY A 477 -7.70 19.49 20.00
N GLY A 478 -8.06 18.22 20.24
CA GLY A 478 -9.45 17.77 20.23
C GLY A 478 -10.16 18.14 21.53
N SER A 479 -11.47 18.41 21.43
CA SER A 479 -12.30 18.69 22.61
C SER A 479 -12.62 17.42 23.40
N ALA A 480 -12.87 17.57 24.69
CA ALA A 480 -13.28 16.51 25.58
C ALA A 480 -14.59 16.85 26.29
N THR A 481 -15.54 15.91 26.27
CA THR A 481 -16.78 15.99 27.05
C THR A 481 -16.88 14.78 27.96
N GLY A 482 -16.61 14.98 29.25
CA GLY A 482 -16.68 13.92 30.26
C GLY A 482 -18.13 13.55 30.58
N GLY A 483 -18.37 12.29 30.95
CA GLY A 483 -19.68 11.83 31.43
C GLY A 483 -20.04 12.37 32.82
N PRO A 484 -21.26 12.11 33.33
CA PRO A 484 -21.70 12.61 34.63
C PRO A 484 -20.77 12.17 35.76
N GLY A 485 -20.28 13.13 36.54
CA GLY A 485 -19.31 12.89 37.62
C GLY A 485 -17.92 12.43 37.17
N LYS A 486 -17.58 12.55 35.88
CA LYS A 486 -16.27 12.18 35.31
C LYS A 486 -15.47 13.40 34.89
N THR A 487 -14.17 13.21 34.69
CA THR A 487 -13.27 14.29 34.29
C THR A 487 -13.20 14.44 32.77
N ALA A 488 -12.97 15.68 32.32
CA ALA A 488 -12.65 15.99 30.94
C ALA A 488 -11.33 16.74 30.85
N THR A 489 -10.51 16.43 29.85
CA THR A 489 -9.27 17.15 29.55
C THR A 489 -9.16 17.33 28.05
N GLY A 490 -9.19 18.57 27.58
CA GLY A 490 -8.94 18.89 26.17
C GLY A 490 -7.54 18.44 25.73
N GLY A 491 -7.38 18.15 24.45
CA GLY A 491 -6.07 17.87 23.87
C GLY A 491 -5.25 19.15 23.71
N ASN A 492 -3.93 19.04 23.70
CA ASN A 492 -3.08 20.21 23.46
C ASN A 492 -3.00 20.53 21.96
N GLY A 493 -2.87 21.80 21.61
CA GLY A 493 -2.51 22.25 20.27
C GLY A 493 -1.11 21.77 19.87
N GLY A 494 -0.92 21.58 18.57
CA GLY A 494 0.37 21.25 17.98
C GLY A 494 1.24 22.50 17.77
N ALA A 495 2.56 22.35 17.90
CA ALA A 495 3.49 23.42 17.60
C ALA A 495 3.51 23.74 16.09
N GLY A 496 3.72 25.01 15.74
CA GLY A 496 4.07 25.39 14.37
C GLY A 496 5.47 24.89 13.98
N GLY A 497 5.68 24.64 12.70
CA GLY A 497 6.97 24.29 12.13
C GLY A 497 7.86 25.51 11.95
N SER A 498 9.15 25.28 11.75
CA SER A 498 10.16 26.31 11.50
C SER A 498 10.65 26.28 10.04
N GLY A 499 11.00 27.42 9.46
CA GLY A 499 11.68 27.46 8.17
C GLY A 499 12.42 28.78 7.94
N GLY A 500 13.20 28.87 6.85
CA GLY A 500 14.03 30.04 6.54
C GLY A 500 13.23 31.32 6.27
N GLY A 501 11.94 31.21 5.97
CA GLY A 501 11.02 32.34 5.79
C GLY A 501 10.25 32.73 7.05
N GLY A 502 10.31 31.94 8.12
CA GLY A 502 9.55 32.16 9.36
C GLY A 502 8.93 30.89 9.95
N THR A 503 8.31 31.03 11.12
CA THR A 503 7.64 29.94 11.85
C THR A 503 6.16 29.92 11.56
N GLY A 504 5.57 28.72 11.48
CA GLY A 504 4.13 28.55 11.44
C GLY A 504 3.47 28.84 12.79
N ASN A 505 2.17 29.04 12.77
CA ASN A 505 1.38 29.29 13.98
C ASN A 505 1.20 28.01 14.79
N GLN A 506 1.12 28.15 16.11
CA GLN A 506 0.67 27.06 16.99
C GLN A 506 -0.83 26.80 16.81
N GLY A 507 -1.24 25.56 17.03
CA GLY A 507 -2.65 25.21 17.09
C GLY A 507 -3.25 25.55 18.46
N ASN A 508 -4.57 25.70 18.50
CA ASN A 508 -5.30 25.97 19.73
C ASN A 508 -5.45 24.68 20.57
N ASP A 509 -5.48 24.81 21.89
CA ASP A 509 -5.88 23.72 22.78
C ASP A 509 -7.36 23.39 22.61
N GLY A 510 -7.71 22.13 22.85
CA GLY A 510 -9.07 21.64 22.86
C GLY A 510 -9.82 22.07 24.12
N THR A 511 -11.14 22.23 24.00
CA THR A 511 -11.99 22.58 25.15
C THR A 511 -12.29 21.35 26.01
N ALA A 512 -12.53 21.57 27.31
CA ALA A 512 -13.00 20.55 28.24
C ALA A 512 -14.37 20.96 28.79
N SER A 513 -15.34 20.06 28.74
CA SER A 513 -16.64 20.20 29.40
C SER A 513 -16.98 18.94 30.18
N ASN A 514 -17.56 19.09 31.36
CA ASN A 514 -18.15 17.98 32.10
C ASN A 514 -19.66 18.06 31.89
N SER A 515 -20.30 16.94 31.54
CA SER A 515 -21.76 16.87 31.60
C SER A 515 -22.20 16.94 33.06
N SER A 516 -23.07 17.89 33.38
CA SER A 516 -23.72 18.04 34.69
C SER A 516 -24.61 16.85 35.03
#